data_AF-A0A7L8W9F7-F1
#
_entry.id   AF-A0A7L8W9F7-F1
#
_cell.length_a   1.000
_cell.length_b   1.000
_cell.length_c   1.000
_cell.angle_alpha   90.00
_cell.angle_beta   90.00
_cell.angle_gamma   90.00
#
_symmetry.space_group_name_H-M   'P 1'
#
loop_
_entity.id
_entity.type
_entity.pdbx_description
1 polymer ?
#
loop_
_entity_poly.entity_id
_entity_poly.type
_entity_poly.pdbx_seq_one_letter_code
_entity_poly.pdbx_strand_id
1 'polypeptide(L)'
;MDLLTFVDKLTPVLVVIIPSYFSFKGTQNSKETDKKIQVLSEEIGDLKDAVVGVKDIGDKNNQDLSLIQKGLQRLQRFRLQENLKKALRRGWTTQHELEELTRLFESYVELGGNGAIKILFEKFSDLEIREEK
;
A
#
# COMPACT_ATOMS: atom_id res chain seq x y z
N MET A 1 -15.98 -7.01 -4.94
CA MET A 1 -16.09 -7.36 -6.37
C MET A 1 -14.93 -6.69 -7.08
N ASP A 2 -14.14 -7.46 -7.82
CA ASP A 2 -12.98 -6.96 -8.57
C ASP A 2 -13.46 -6.13 -9.76
N LEU A 3 -12.79 -5.01 -10.06
CA LEU A 3 -13.18 -4.13 -11.16
C LEU A 3 -13.12 -4.88 -12.50
N LEU A 4 -12.19 -5.82 -12.64
CA LEU A 4 -12.13 -6.77 -13.76
C LEU A 4 -13.37 -7.66 -13.82
N THR A 5 -13.83 -8.21 -12.69
CA THR A 5 -15.07 -9.01 -12.67
C THR A 5 -16.32 -8.19 -12.99
N PHE A 6 -16.29 -6.87 -12.80
CA PHE A 6 -17.36 -5.96 -13.20
C PHE A 6 -17.30 -5.64 -14.70
N VAL A 7 -16.11 -5.33 -15.23
CA VAL A 7 -15.88 -5.11 -16.67
C VAL A 7 -16.19 -6.37 -17.48
N ASP A 8 -15.74 -7.55 -17.04
CA ASP A 8 -16.00 -8.82 -17.73
C ASP A 8 -17.49 -9.19 -17.72
N LYS A 9 -18.25 -8.77 -16.70
CA LYS A 9 -19.72 -8.95 -16.65
C LYS A 9 -20.48 -7.93 -17.50
N LEU A 10 -19.96 -6.71 -17.64
CA LEU A 10 -20.58 -5.66 -18.45
C LEU A 10 -20.27 -5.80 -19.95
N THR A 11 -19.11 -6.34 -20.31
CA THR A 11 -18.65 -6.49 -21.70
C THR A 11 -19.70 -7.21 -22.58
N PRO A 12 -20.20 -8.42 -22.25
CA PRO A 12 -21.23 -9.09 -23.07
C PRO A 12 -22.56 -8.32 -23.12
N VAL A 13 -22.89 -7.58 -22.05
CA VAL A 13 -24.12 -6.77 -21.99
C VAL A 13 -24.01 -5.54 -22.91
N LEU A 14 -22.87 -4.85 -22.90
CA LEU A 14 -22.61 -3.71 -23.78
C LEU A 14 -22.57 -4.14 -25.25
N VAL A 15 -21.91 -5.27 -25.55
CA VAL A 15 -21.84 -5.85 -26.90
C VAL A 15 -23.22 -6.22 -27.46
N VAL A 16 -24.20 -6.56 -26.62
CA VAL A 16 -25.57 -6.91 -27.06
C VAL A 16 -26.51 -5.70 -27.06
N ILE A 17 -26.40 -4.81 -26.07
CA ILE A 17 -27.28 -3.64 -25.94
C ILE A 17 -26.96 -2.58 -26.99
N ILE A 18 -25.68 -2.36 -27.32
CA ILE A 18 -25.28 -1.34 -28.29
C ILE A 18 -25.88 -1.65 -29.69
N PRO A 19 -25.72 -2.85 -30.28
CA PRO A 19 -26.35 -3.18 -31.56
C PRO A 19 -27.88 -3.17 -31.50
N SER A 20 -28.48 -3.59 -30.37
CA SER A 20 -29.94 -3.63 -30.20
C SER A 20 -30.56 -2.23 -30.12
N TYR A 21 -29.93 -1.32 -29.36
CA TYR A 21 -30.37 0.07 -29.23
C TYR A 21 -30.24 0.83 -30.55
N PHE A 22 -29.18 0.58 -31.34
CA PHE A 22 -29.00 1.22 -32.64
C PHE A 22 -29.82 0.57 -33.77
N SER A 23 -30.05 -0.75 -33.75
CA SER A 23 -31.01 -1.42 -34.65
C SER A 23 -32.43 -0.89 -34.44
N PHE A 24 -32.81 -0.63 -33.19
CA PHE A 24 -34.10 -0.03 -32.86
C PHE A 24 -34.22 1.43 -33.35
N LYS A 25 -33.10 2.15 -33.50
CA LYS A 25 -33.09 3.60 -33.83
C LYS A 25 -32.71 3.94 -35.28
N GLY A 26 -32.20 3.01 -36.09
CA GLY A 26 -31.62 3.36 -37.40
C GLY A 26 -31.58 2.25 -38.44
N THR A 27 -32.62 2.14 -39.26
CA THR A 27 -32.65 1.32 -40.48
C THR A 27 -32.03 1.99 -41.71
N GLN A 28 -31.17 3.03 -41.58
CA GLN A 28 -30.64 3.73 -42.77
C GLN A 28 -29.10 3.82 -42.94
N ASN A 29 -28.23 3.54 -41.97
CA ASN A 29 -26.76 3.76 -42.12
C ASN A 29 -25.85 2.66 -41.51
N SER A 30 -26.08 1.37 -41.82
CA SER A 30 -25.38 0.24 -41.17
C SER A 30 -23.84 0.33 -41.19
N LYS A 31 -23.22 0.75 -42.31
CA LYS A 31 -21.75 0.82 -42.46
C LYS A 31 -21.07 1.83 -41.53
N GLU A 32 -21.74 2.94 -41.21
CA GLU A 32 -21.19 3.95 -40.30
C GLU A 32 -21.36 3.49 -38.84
N THR A 33 -22.47 2.82 -38.55
CA THR A 33 -22.73 2.19 -37.25
C THR A 33 -21.74 1.06 -36.97
N ASP A 34 -21.45 0.20 -37.93
CA ASP A 34 -20.47 -0.90 -37.79
C ASP A 34 -19.07 -0.36 -37.48
N LYS A 35 -18.67 0.73 -38.15
CA LYS A 35 -17.40 1.43 -37.86
C LYS A 35 -17.35 1.99 -36.44
N LYS A 36 -18.44 2.63 -35.98
CA LYS A 36 -18.53 3.16 -34.62
C LYS A 36 -18.46 2.06 -33.56
N ILE A 37 -19.10 0.91 -33.81
CA ILE A 37 -19.03 -0.26 -32.93
C ILE A 37 -17.61 -0.83 -32.87
N GLN A 38 -16.91 -0.88 -34.00
CA GLN A 38 -15.54 -1.37 -34.07
C GLN A 38 -14.59 -0.47 -33.27
N VAL A 39 -14.67 0.86 -33.45
CA VAL A 39 -13.87 1.84 -32.68
C VAL A 39 -14.16 1.74 -31.19
N LEU A 40 -15.42 1.65 -30.78
CA LEU A 40 -15.78 1.47 -29.36
C LEU A 40 -15.23 0.17 -28.78
N SER A 41 -15.22 -0.91 -29.57
CA SER A 41 -14.69 -2.20 -29.13
C SER A 41 -13.16 -2.15 -28.94
N GLU A 42 -12.47 -1.44 -29.84
CA GLU A 42 -11.03 -1.18 -29.76
C GLU A 42 -10.70 -0.32 -28.52
N GLU A 43 -11.37 0.81 -28.34
CA GLU A 43 -11.19 1.69 -27.17
C GLU A 43 -11.50 0.96 -25.84
N ILE A 44 -12.50 0.08 -25.80
CA ILE A 44 -12.79 -0.77 -24.63
C ILE A 44 -11.66 -1.79 -24.39
N GLY A 45 -11.08 -2.33 -25.46
CA GLY A 45 -9.90 -3.21 -25.37
C GLY A 45 -8.71 -2.50 -24.76
N ASP A 46 -8.37 -1.33 -25.29
CA ASP A 46 -7.28 -0.49 -24.79
C ASP A 46 -7.51 -0.09 -23.32
N LEU A 47 -8.75 0.26 -22.95
CA LEU A 47 -9.12 0.57 -21.58
C LEU A 47 -8.95 -0.65 -20.66
N LYS A 48 -9.34 -1.85 -21.11
CA LYS A 48 -9.15 -3.08 -20.35
C LYS A 48 -7.67 -3.33 -20.08
N ASP A 49 -6.83 -3.20 -21.10
CA ASP A 49 -5.39 -3.42 -20.98
C ASP A 49 -4.74 -2.40 -20.04
N ALA A 50 -5.14 -1.12 -20.11
CA ALA A 50 -4.70 -0.10 -19.18
C ALA A 50 -5.11 -0.42 -17.73
N VAL A 51 -6.33 -0.88 -17.51
CA VAL A 51 -6.83 -1.27 -16.17
C VAL A 51 -6.08 -2.48 -15.62
N VAL A 52 -5.81 -3.50 -16.44
CA VAL A 52 -4.98 -4.66 -16.06
C VAL A 52 -3.58 -4.19 -15.66
N GLY A 53 -2.96 -3.31 -16.46
CA GLY A 53 -1.65 -2.74 -16.15
C GLY A 53 -1.62 -1.99 -14.81
N VAL A 54 -2.64 -1.18 -14.52
CA VAL A 54 -2.77 -0.48 -13.23
C VAL A 54 -2.92 -1.47 -12.07
N LYS A 55 -3.70 -2.54 -12.24
CA LYS A 55 -3.85 -3.58 -11.22
C LYS A 55 -2.53 -4.28 -10.93
N ASP A 56 -1.80 -4.67 -11.97
CA ASP A 56 -0.51 -5.35 -11.81
C ASP A 56 0.53 -4.46 -11.12
N ILE A 57 0.55 -3.16 -11.45
CA ILE A 57 1.37 -2.16 -10.74
C ILE A 57 0.94 -2.05 -9.27
N GLY A 58 -0.36 -2.03 -9.00
CA GLY A 58 -0.90 -2.00 -7.64
C GLY A 58 -0.49 -3.21 -6.80
N ASP A 59 -0.60 -4.41 -7.38
CA ASP A 59 -0.22 -5.67 -6.75
C ASP A 59 1.29 -5.69 -6.44
N LYS A 60 2.12 -5.23 -7.38
CA LYS A 60 3.57 -5.09 -7.17
C LYS A 60 3.92 -4.06 -6.10
N ASN A 61 3.28 -2.90 -6.11
CA ASN A 61 3.49 -1.86 -5.10
C ASN A 61 3.15 -2.39 -3.69
N ASN A 62 2.07 -3.16 -3.56
CA ASN A 62 1.70 -3.75 -2.28
C ASN A 62 2.77 -4.74 -1.76
N GLN A 63 3.37 -5.53 -2.66
CA GLN A 63 4.49 -6.41 -2.31
C GLN A 63 5.73 -5.61 -1.87
N ASP A 64 6.10 -4.58 -2.62
CA ASP A 64 7.26 -3.73 -2.32
C ASP A 64 7.08 -2.98 -0.99
N LEU A 65 5.88 -2.45 -0.73
CA LEU A 65 5.53 -1.81 0.54
C LEU A 65 5.65 -2.79 1.73
N SER A 66 5.21 -4.04 1.56
CA SER A 66 5.38 -5.07 2.60
C SER A 66 6.85 -5.36 2.91
N LEU A 67 7.70 -5.40 1.88
CA LEU A 67 9.15 -5.59 2.03
C LEU A 67 9.81 -4.40 2.74
N ILE A 68 9.44 -3.17 2.35
CA ILE A 68 9.91 -1.93 2.98
C ILE A 68 9.51 -1.90 4.45
N GLN A 69 8.25 -2.20 4.77
CA GLN A 69 7.73 -2.23 6.14
C GLN A 69 8.54 -3.20 7.02
N LYS A 70 8.81 -4.41 6.53
CA LYS A 70 9.65 -5.39 7.23
C LYS A 70 11.11 -4.93 7.37
N GLY A 71 11.65 -4.26 6.35
CA GLY A 71 12.99 -3.68 6.39
C GLY A 71 13.13 -2.59 7.46
N LEU A 72 12.18 -1.65 7.48
CA LEU A 72 12.10 -0.58 8.48
C LEU A 72 11.97 -1.16 9.90
N GLN A 73 11.08 -2.13 10.09
CA GLN A 73 10.90 -2.80 11.37
C GLN A 73 12.22 -3.41 11.90
N ARG A 74 12.98 -4.09 11.03
CA ARG A 74 14.27 -4.69 11.39
C ARG A 74 15.33 -3.64 11.72
N LEU A 75 15.39 -2.56 10.96
CA LEU A 75 16.32 -1.47 11.19
C LEU A 75 16.03 -0.76 12.51
N GLN A 76 14.75 -0.47 12.78
CA GLN A 76 14.33 0.15 14.04
C GLN A 76 14.61 -0.77 15.24
N ARG A 77 14.33 -2.08 15.12
CA ARG A 77 14.70 -3.08 16.14
C ARG A 77 16.20 -3.03 16.45
N PHE A 78 17.04 -3.02 15.42
CA PHE A 78 18.50 -2.96 15.57
C PHE A 78 18.93 -1.67 16.28
N ARG A 79 18.43 -0.51 15.84
CA ARG A 79 18.74 0.79 16.45
C ARG A 79 18.28 0.88 17.90
N LEU A 80 17.05 0.45 18.21
CA LEU A 80 16.55 0.39 19.58
C LEU A 80 17.42 -0.50 20.43
N GLN A 81 17.74 -1.71 19.96
CA GLN A 81 18.56 -2.64 20.73
C GLN A 81 19.93 -2.03 21.09
N GLU A 82 20.62 -1.41 20.13
CA GLU A 82 21.93 -0.81 20.36
C GLU A 82 21.86 0.38 21.32
N ASN A 83 20.94 1.32 21.10
CA ASN A 83 20.82 2.52 21.92
C ASN A 83 20.33 2.20 23.33
N LEU A 84 19.29 1.39 23.48
CA LEU A 84 18.77 0.98 24.78
C LEU A 84 19.84 0.25 25.59
N LYS A 85 20.57 -0.70 24.98
CA LYS A 85 21.68 -1.37 25.67
C LYS A 85 22.80 -0.42 26.06
N LYS A 86 23.10 0.59 25.23
CA LYS A 86 24.13 1.60 25.54
C LYS A 86 23.72 2.46 26.74
N ALA A 87 22.49 2.97 26.76
CA ALA A 87 21.96 3.74 27.87
C ALA A 87 21.86 2.90 29.17
N LEU A 88 21.37 1.66 29.07
CA LEU A 88 21.30 0.73 30.21
C LEU A 88 22.68 0.42 30.80
N ARG A 89 23.72 0.24 29.97
CA ARG A 89 25.10 0.09 30.45
C ARG A 89 25.64 1.34 31.11
N ARG A 90 25.23 2.52 30.63
CA ARG A 90 25.63 3.83 31.17
C ARG A 90 24.90 4.15 32.48
N GLY A 91 23.71 3.59 32.69
CA GLY A 91 22.91 3.73 33.92
C GLY A 91 22.11 5.02 34.03
N TRP A 92 22.10 5.85 32.98
CA TRP A 92 21.34 7.10 32.92
C TRP A 92 21.00 7.47 31.46
N THR A 93 19.97 8.28 31.27
CA THR A 93 19.54 8.84 29.98
C THR A 93 19.35 10.36 30.07
N THR A 94 19.11 11.01 28.94
CA THR A 94 18.72 12.43 28.87
C THR A 94 17.26 12.54 28.47
N GLN A 95 16.62 13.68 28.73
CA GLN A 95 15.26 13.93 28.28
C GLN A 95 15.14 13.79 26.75
N HIS A 96 16.12 14.31 26.01
CA HIS A 96 16.14 14.22 24.56
C HIS A 96 16.25 12.77 24.06
N GLU A 97 17.18 11.98 24.62
CA GLU A 97 17.36 10.57 24.23
C GLU A 97 16.11 9.74 24.56
N LEU A 98 15.48 10.00 25.71
CA LEU A 98 14.23 9.36 26.09
C LEU A 98 13.11 9.67 25.09
N GLU A 99 12.92 10.93 24.71
CA GLU A 99 11.90 11.31 23.72
C GLU A 99 12.16 10.68 22.34
N GLU A 100 13.39 10.74 21.85
CA GLU A 100 13.74 10.16 20.55
C GLU A 100 13.54 8.64 20.52
N LEU A 101 14.01 7.94 21.56
CA LEU A 101 13.86 6.49 21.64
C LEU A 101 12.41 6.07 21.89
N THR A 102 11.61 6.90 22.55
CA THR A 102 10.16 6.66 22.71
C THR A 102 9.45 6.71 21.36
N ARG A 103 9.68 7.76 20.55
CA ARG A 103 9.08 7.86 19.20
C ARG A 103 9.53 6.71 18.30
N LEU A 104 10.81 6.35 18.38
CA LEU A 104 11.35 5.21 17.63
C LEU A 104 10.71 3.88 18.09
N PHE A 105 10.46 3.72 19.38
CA PHE A 105 9.79 2.54 19.94
C PHE A 105 8.32 2.45 19.53
N GLU A 106 7.59 3.56 19.56
CA GLU A 106 6.19 3.63 19.10
C GLU A 106 6.07 3.21 17.63
N SER A 107 6.89 3.80 16.75
CA SER A 107 6.94 3.40 15.32
C SER A 107 7.28 1.92 15.16
N TYR A 108 8.18 1.39 16.00
CA TYR A 108 8.56 -0.02 15.94
C TYR A 108 7.42 -0.96 16.33
N VAL A 109 6.62 -0.57 17.34
CA VAL A 109 5.45 -1.33 17.78
C VAL A 109 4.35 -1.30 16.72
N GLU A 110 4.10 -0.14 16.10
CA GLU A 110 3.14 -0.01 14.98
C GLU A 110 3.51 -0.92 13.80
N LEU A 111 4.80 -1.14 13.56
CA LEU A 111 5.31 -2.06 12.55
C LEU A 111 5.28 -3.55 12.98
N GLY A 112 4.65 -3.88 14.10
CA GLY A 112 4.49 -5.26 14.60
C GLY A 112 5.64 -5.75 15.48
N GLY A 113 6.23 -4.84 16.29
CA GLY A 113 7.41 -5.10 17.12
C GLY A 113 7.34 -6.33 18.04
N ASN A 114 8.49 -6.72 18.60
CA ASN A 114 8.61 -7.90 19.48
C ASN A 114 8.72 -7.55 20.97
N GLY A 115 8.38 -8.51 21.83
CA GLY A 115 8.41 -8.34 23.29
C GLY A 115 9.79 -8.14 23.90
N ALA A 116 10.88 -8.58 23.25
CA ALA A 116 12.23 -8.43 23.80
C ALA A 116 12.69 -6.97 23.81
N ILE A 117 12.39 -6.21 22.74
CA ILE A 117 12.68 -4.76 22.70
C ILE A 117 11.80 -4.02 23.70
N LYS A 118 10.52 -4.41 23.84
CA LYS A 118 9.61 -3.81 24.83
C LYS A 118 10.17 -3.90 26.25
N ILE A 119 10.67 -5.07 26.66
CA ILE A 119 11.30 -5.25 27.98
C ILE A 119 12.55 -4.38 28.15
N LEU A 120 13.38 -4.25 27.10
CA LEU A 120 14.55 -3.37 27.14
C LEU A 120 14.15 -1.89 27.25
N PHE A 121 13.09 -1.50 26.55
CA PHE A 121 12.57 -0.14 26.57
C PHE A 121 12.01 0.22 27.94
N GLU A 122 11.19 -0.65 28.54
CA GLU A 122 10.66 -0.46 29.91
C GLU A 122 11.79 -0.22 30.92
N LYS A 123 12.84 -1.06 30.90
CA LYS A 123 14.01 -0.87 31.77
C LYS A 123 14.77 0.42 31.50
N PHE A 124 14.80 0.86 30.25
CA PHE A 124 15.45 2.11 29.84
C PHE A 124 14.65 3.33 30.32
N SER A 125 13.32 3.29 30.23
CA SER A 125 12.43 4.36 30.67
C SER A 125 12.52 4.62 32.18
N ASP A 126 12.92 3.61 32.96
CA ASP A 126 13.14 3.73 34.41
C ASP A 126 14.52 4.30 34.78
N LEU A 127 15.41 4.60 33.82
CA LEU A 127 16.73 5.14 34.10
C LEU A 127 16.65 6.58 34.65
N GLU A 128 17.64 6.94 35.47
CA GLU A 128 17.82 8.31 35.94
C GLU A 128 18.01 9.26 34.74
N ILE A 129 17.22 10.35 34.71
CA ILE A 129 17.36 11.40 33.70
C ILE A 129 18.38 12.43 34.21
N ARG A 130 19.40 12.68 33.40
CA ARG A 130 20.43 13.71 33.64
C ARG A 130 20.43 14.70 32.49
N GLU A 131 20.54 15.99 32.80
CA GLU A 131 20.74 17.00 31.77
C GLU A 131 22.19 16.94 31.26
N GLU A 132 22.36 17.00 29.94
CA GLU A 132 23.68 17.23 29.35
C GLU A 132 24.12 18.66 29.72
N LYS A 133 25.28 18.77 30.37
CA LYS A 133 25.93 20.05 30.67
C LYS A 133 26.55 20.66 29.43
#